data_AF-A0A2D9SJS3-F1
#
_entry.id   AF-A0A2D9SJS3-F1
#
_cell.length_a   1.000
_cell.length_b   1.000
_cell.length_c   1.000
_cell.angle_alpha   90.00
_cell.angle_beta   90.00
_cell.angle_gamma   90.00
#
_symmetry.space_group_name_H-M   'P 1'
#
loop_
_entity.id
_entity.type
_entity.pdbx_description
1 polymer ?
#
loop_
_entity_poly.entity_id
_entity_poly.type
_entity_poly.pdbx_seq_one_letter_code
_entity_poly.pdbx_strand_id
1 'polypeptide(L)'
;MEGTVKIFENVFGIHESALKLRELRLNVLTENIANADTPGYKARDVDFKSVMRSTQAGIKQMATTHGSHINASTSGKDGLVYRNPINPSADGNTVELSVQQSEFGKESARYTATMQFIENRIGGVRRALRGE
;
A
#
# COMPACT_ATOMS: atom_id res chain seq x y z
N MET A 1 0.74 8.45 -36.13
CA MET A 1 0.87 9.25 -34.89
C MET A 1 0.06 8.63 -33.73
N GLU A 2 0.17 7.31 -33.50
CA GLU A 2 -0.63 6.61 -32.48
C GLU A 2 0.22 6.14 -31.27
N GLY A 3 1.55 6.20 -31.38
CA GLY A 3 2.47 5.70 -30.37
C GLY A 3 2.83 6.69 -29.24
N THR A 4 2.62 7.99 -29.44
CA THR A 4 3.02 9.03 -28.48
C THR A 4 2.03 9.20 -27.33
N VAL A 5 0.75 8.93 -27.55
CA VAL A 5 -0.31 9.10 -26.54
C VAL A 5 -0.22 8.05 -25.42
N LYS A 6 0.14 6.79 -25.76
CA LYS A 6 0.28 5.70 -24.77
C LYS A 6 1.47 5.86 -23.81
N ILE A 7 2.49 6.65 -24.19
CA ILE A 7 3.66 6.91 -23.34
C ILE A 7 3.25 7.78 -22.14
N PHE A 8 2.31 8.70 -22.33
CA PHE A 8 1.85 9.63 -21.29
C PHE A 8 0.81 9.01 -20.34
N GLU A 9 0.01 8.04 -20.79
CA GLU A 9 -0.98 7.34 -19.94
C GLU A 9 -0.32 6.42 -18.89
N ASN A 10 0.94 6.01 -19.10
CA ASN A 10 1.63 5.05 -18.23
C ASN A 10 3.03 5.53 -17.79
N VAL A 11 3.23 6.85 -17.66
CA VAL A 11 4.55 7.43 -17.32
C VAL A 11 5.07 6.92 -15.99
N PHE A 12 4.16 6.75 -15.03
CA PHE A 12 4.47 6.39 -13.65
C PHE A 12 4.28 4.90 -13.35
N GLY A 13 3.66 4.14 -14.25
CA GLY A 13 3.50 2.70 -14.09
C GLY A 13 2.88 2.32 -12.74
N ILE A 14 3.45 1.26 -12.17
CA ILE A 14 3.09 0.75 -10.84
C ILE A 14 3.55 1.67 -9.69
N HIS A 15 4.43 2.64 -9.94
CA HIS A 15 5.06 3.42 -8.89
C HIS A 15 4.11 4.43 -8.24
N GLU A 16 3.17 5.01 -8.99
CA GLU A 16 2.15 5.89 -8.42
C GLU A 16 1.23 5.14 -7.45
N SER A 17 0.72 3.99 -7.90
CA SER A 17 -0.12 3.13 -7.07
C SER A 17 0.65 2.59 -5.86
N ALA A 18 1.92 2.22 -6.05
CA ALA A 18 2.79 1.82 -4.96
C ALA A 18 2.97 2.96 -3.96
N LEU A 19 3.25 4.18 -4.40
CA LEU A 19 3.46 5.34 -3.53
C LEU A 19 2.23 5.58 -2.62
N LYS A 20 1.02 5.61 -3.22
CA LYS A 20 -0.24 5.75 -2.48
C LYS A 20 -0.44 4.63 -1.44
N LEU A 21 -0.12 3.40 -1.81
CA LEU A 21 -0.26 2.25 -0.90
C LEU A 21 0.77 2.28 0.23
N ARG A 22 1.98 2.78 -0.03
CA ARG A 22 3.01 2.99 1.00
C ARG A 22 2.61 4.09 1.97
N GLU A 23 2.07 5.19 1.47
CA GLU A 23 1.51 6.27 2.29
C GLU A 23 0.39 5.75 3.20
N LEU A 24 -0.55 4.98 2.66
CA LEU A 24 -1.59 4.32 3.46
C LEU A 24 -0.98 3.45 4.56
N ARG A 25 0.01 2.62 4.23
CA ARG A 25 0.65 1.74 5.20
C ARG A 25 1.39 2.53 6.28
N LEU A 26 2.05 3.65 5.93
CA LEU A 26 2.66 4.56 6.90
C LEU A 26 1.63 5.15 7.87
N ASN A 27 0.46 5.55 7.36
CA ASN A 27 -0.62 6.06 8.20
C ASN A 27 -1.11 4.98 9.18
N VAL A 28 -1.32 3.75 8.71
CA VAL A 28 -1.72 2.62 9.56
C VAL A 28 -0.68 2.30 10.64
N LEU A 29 0.61 2.32 10.30
CA LEU A 29 1.69 2.12 11.26
C LEU A 29 1.73 3.25 12.30
N THR A 30 1.50 4.49 11.87
CA THR A 30 1.45 5.67 12.75
C THR A 30 0.26 5.59 13.71
N GLU A 31 -0.92 5.20 13.22
CA GLU A 31 -2.09 4.97 14.06
C GLU A 31 -1.84 3.87 15.10
N ASN A 32 -1.21 2.76 14.71
CA ASN A 32 -0.85 1.71 15.66
C ASN A 32 0.10 2.21 16.73
N ILE A 33 1.14 2.97 16.36
CA ILE A 33 2.12 3.54 17.31
C ILE A 33 1.41 4.50 18.29
N ALA A 34 0.52 5.36 17.79
CA ALA A 34 -0.24 6.30 18.62
C ALA A 34 -1.16 5.58 19.63
N ASN A 35 -1.69 4.41 19.25
CA ASN A 35 -2.55 3.60 20.11
C ASN A 35 -1.80 2.47 20.85
N ALA A 36 -0.46 2.52 20.90
CA ALA A 36 0.35 1.51 21.57
C ALA A 36 0.06 1.39 23.08
N ASP A 37 -0.42 2.46 23.71
CA ASP A 37 -0.80 2.48 25.13
C ASP A 37 -2.32 2.51 25.34
N THR A 38 -3.11 2.16 24.31
CA THR A 38 -4.58 2.10 24.39
C THR A 38 -5.06 0.67 24.67
N PRO A 39 -5.65 0.40 25.85
CA PRO A 39 -6.14 -0.93 26.19
C PRO A 39 -7.14 -1.47 25.16
N GLY A 40 -7.03 -2.76 24.82
CA GLY A 40 -7.93 -3.42 23.88
C GLY A 40 -7.76 -3.06 22.40
N TYR A 41 -6.82 -2.18 22.03
CA TYR A 41 -6.60 -1.80 20.63
C TYR A 41 -6.10 -2.98 19.78
N LYS A 42 -6.58 -3.06 18.53
CA LYS A 42 -6.23 -4.12 17.56
C LYS A 42 -5.41 -3.54 16.41
N ALA A 43 -4.14 -3.91 16.35
CA ALA A 43 -3.20 -3.49 15.33
C ALA A 43 -3.66 -3.92 13.92
N ARG A 44 -3.60 -2.97 12.99
CA ARG A 44 -3.91 -3.18 11.57
C ARG A 44 -2.64 -3.15 10.73
N ASP A 45 -2.68 -3.70 9.53
CA ASP A 45 -1.64 -3.59 8.51
C ASP A 45 -2.28 -3.57 7.11
N VAL A 46 -1.49 -3.29 6.09
CA VAL A 46 -1.90 -3.32 4.68
C VAL A 46 -1.27 -4.54 4.03
N ASP A 47 -2.09 -5.41 3.40
CA ASP A 47 -1.56 -6.47 2.54
C ASP A 47 -1.09 -5.90 1.20
N PHE A 48 0.10 -5.30 1.24
CA PHE A 48 0.70 -4.62 0.10
C PHE A 48 0.79 -5.53 -1.14
N LYS A 49 1.09 -6.82 -0.92
CA LYS A 49 1.30 -7.79 -1.99
C LYS A 49 -0.01 -8.13 -2.69
N SER A 50 -1.08 -8.35 -1.92
CA SER A 50 -2.41 -8.60 -2.47
C SER A 50 -2.92 -7.39 -3.25
N VAL A 51 -2.83 -6.19 -2.67
CA VAL A 51 -3.31 -4.95 -3.32
C VAL A 51 -2.50 -4.60 -4.56
N MET A 52 -1.16 -4.72 -4.53
CA MET A 52 -0.37 -4.49 -5.74
C MET A 52 -0.70 -5.49 -6.86
N ARG A 53 -0.93 -6.76 -6.52
CA ARG A 53 -1.33 -7.77 -7.49
C ARG A 53 -2.68 -7.46 -8.11
N SER A 54 -3.67 -7.03 -7.33
CA SER A 54 -4.98 -6.66 -7.86
C SER A 54 -4.91 -5.44 -8.78
N THR A 55 -4.11 -4.42 -8.40
CA THR A 55 -3.87 -3.23 -9.23
C THR A 55 -3.15 -3.56 -10.53
N GLN A 56 -2.16 -4.45 -10.51
CA GLN A 56 -1.35 -4.78 -11.68
C GLN A 56 -2.06 -5.72 -12.66
N ALA A 57 -2.80 -6.71 -12.16
CA ALA A 57 -3.46 -7.70 -13.00
C ALA A 57 -4.84 -7.25 -13.53
N GLY A 58 -5.28 -6.03 -13.19
CA GLY A 58 -6.59 -5.51 -13.62
C GLY A 58 -7.72 -6.48 -13.28
N ILE A 59 -7.59 -7.21 -12.17
CA ILE A 59 -8.39 -8.40 -11.90
C ILE A 59 -9.84 -7.96 -11.75
N LYS A 60 -10.65 -8.31 -12.75
CA LYS A 60 -12.10 -8.29 -12.66
C LYS A 60 -12.48 -9.08 -11.41
N GLN A 61 -13.13 -8.42 -10.46
CA GLN A 61 -13.69 -9.10 -9.31
C GLN A 61 -14.49 -10.31 -9.79
N MET A 62 -14.33 -11.45 -9.11
CA MET A 62 -15.13 -12.64 -9.41
C MET A 62 -16.60 -12.27 -9.35
N ALA A 63 -17.31 -12.42 -10.46
CA ALA A 63 -18.71 -12.05 -10.54
C ALA A 63 -19.51 -12.97 -9.62
N THR A 64 -20.27 -12.39 -8.69
CA THR A 64 -21.21 -13.16 -7.88
C THR A 64 -22.42 -13.48 -8.74
N THR A 65 -22.52 -14.73 -9.19
CA THR A 65 -23.59 -15.19 -10.09
C THR A 65 -24.91 -15.47 -9.35
N HIS A 66 -24.91 -15.43 -8.02
CA HIS A 66 -26.03 -15.80 -7.17
C HIS A 66 -25.94 -15.08 -5.83
N GLY A 67 -27.10 -14.72 -5.25
CA GLY A 67 -27.18 -13.93 -4.02
C GLY A 67 -26.63 -14.63 -2.77
N SER A 68 -26.48 -15.96 -2.80
CA SER A 68 -25.89 -16.76 -1.71
C SER A 68 -24.39 -17.00 -1.85
N HIS A 69 -23.74 -16.48 -2.91
CA HIS A 69 -22.29 -16.59 -3.02
C HIS A 69 -21.59 -15.63 -2.05
N ILE A 70 -20.51 -16.11 -1.46
CA ILE A 70 -19.60 -15.28 -0.68
C ILE A 70 -18.97 -14.28 -1.66
N ASN A 71 -19.26 -13.00 -1.45
CA ASN A 71 -18.68 -11.95 -2.25
C ASN A 71 -17.18 -11.89 -1.93
N ALA A 72 -16.32 -12.23 -2.90
CA ALA A 72 -14.87 -12.26 -2.72
C ALA A 72 -14.23 -10.85 -2.61
N SER A 73 -15.04 -9.82 -2.37
CA SER A 73 -14.63 -8.48 -1.96
C SER A 73 -14.22 -8.44 -0.47
N THR A 74 -13.50 -9.45 0.03
CA THR A 74 -13.13 -9.55 1.46
C THR A 74 -11.77 -8.97 1.81
N SER A 75 -11.00 -8.51 0.83
CA SER A 75 -9.99 -7.48 1.14
C SER A 75 -10.78 -6.19 1.35
N GLY A 76 -10.77 -5.63 2.56
CA GLY A 76 -11.39 -4.33 2.82
C GLY A 76 -10.96 -3.31 1.76
N LYS A 77 -11.72 -2.22 1.58
CA LYS A 77 -11.58 -1.27 0.44
C LYS A 77 -10.13 -0.85 0.11
N ASP A 78 -9.20 -0.97 1.06
CA ASP A 78 -7.77 -0.66 0.90
C ASP A 78 -6.79 -1.82 1.23
N GLY A 79 -7.25 -3.07 1.29
CA GLY A 79 -6.43 -4.24 1.64
C GLY A 79 -5.97 -4.29 3.10
N LEU A 80 -6.71 -3.61 3.99
CA LEU A 80 -6.45 -3.61 5.42
C LEU A 80 -6.71 -4.99 6.02
N VAL A 81 -5.76 -5.46 6.82
CA VAL A 81 -5.80 -6.74 7.53
C VAL A 81 -5.45 -6.52 9.00
N TYR A 82 -6.02 -7.32 9.89
CA TYR A 82 -5.58 -7.34 11.29
C TYR A 82 -4.28 -8.13 11.41
N ARG A 83 -3.34 -7.65 12.23
CA ARG A 83 -2.12 -8.40 12.52
C ARG A 83 -2.41 -9.48 13.54
N ASN A 84 -1.75 -10.63 13.38
CA ASN A 84 -1.67 -11.64 14.41
C ASN A 84 -0.50 -11.28 15.36
N PRO A 85 -0.76 -10.92 16.64
CA PRO A 85 0.31 -10.56 17.57
C PRO A 85 1.18 -11.77 17.90
N ILE A 86 2.48 -11.56 18.02
CA ILE A 86 3.42 -12.59 18.47
C ILE A 86 3.43 -12.64 20.00
N ASN A 87 3.34 -11.46 20.63
CA ASN A 87 3.23 -11.32 22.08
C ASN A 87 2.04 -10.40 22.44
N PRO A 88 0.85 -10.97 22.72
CA PRO A 88 -0.31 -10.17 23.12
C PRO A 88 -0.08 -9.56 24.51
N SER A 89 -0.39 -8.27 24.65
CA SER A 89 -0.35 -7.59 25.95
C SER A 89 -1.44 -8.11 26.87
N ALA A 90 -1.20 -8.04 28.19
CA ALA A 90 -2.13 -8.51 29.22
C ALA A 90 -3.46 -7.73 29.25
N ASP A 91 -3.46 -6.51 28.72
CA ASP A 91 -4.63 -5.62 28.58
C ASP A 91 -5.42 -5.83 27.28
N GLY A 92 -5.05 -6.84 26.48
CA GLY A 92 -5.70 -7.15 25.21
C GLY A 92 -5.28 -6.25 24.03
N ASN A 93 -4.30 -5.36 24.23
CA ASN A 93 -3.67 -4.64 23.13
C ASN A 93 -2.79 -5.59 22.30
N THR A 94 -2.91 -5.52 20.98
CA THR A 94 -2.12 -6.34 20.04
C THR A 94 -1.01 -5.53 19.35
N VAL A 95 -0.76 -4.30 19.79
CA VAL A 95 0.32 -3.46 19.29
C VAL A 95 1.63 -3.79 19.99
N GLU A 96 2.63 -4.17 19.21
CA GLU A 96 4.01 -4.33 19.66
C GLU A 96 4.83 -3.12 19.21
N LEU A 97 5.06 -2.15 20.10
CA LEU A 97 5.62 -0.83 19.74
C LEU A 97 6.97 -0.93 19.00
N SER A 98 7.90 -1.75 19.48
CA SER A 98 9.20 -1.95 18.84
C SER A 98 9.09 -2.51 17.42
N VAL A 99 8.14 -3.42 17.19
CA VAL A 99 7.85 -4.00 15.88
C VAL A 99 7.24 -2.93 14.96
N GLN A 100 6.29 -2.13 15.47
CA GLN A 100 5.67 -1.06 14.68
C GLN A 100 6.69 0.01 14.28
N GLN A 101 7.58 0.42 15.18
CA GLN A 101 8.66 1.37 14.89
C GLN A 101 9.64 0.82 13.84
N SER A 102 10.00 -0.46 13.93
CA SER A 102 10.84 -1.12 12.93
C SER A 102 10.17 -1.14 11.54
N GLU A 103 8.89 -1.54 11.49
CA GLU A 103 8.12 -1.55 10.23
C GLU A 103 7.92 -0.15 9.66
N PHE A 104 7.70 0.86 10.52
CA PHE A 104 7.61 2.26 10.10
C PHE A 104 8.89 2.74 9.44
N GLY A 105 10.05 2.46 10.05
CA GLY A 105 11.35 2.79 9.45
C GLY A 105 11.56 2.13 8.09
N LYS A 106 11.22 0.84 7.97
CA LYS A 106 11.28 0.12 6.69
C LYS A 106 10.36 0.72 5.64
N GLU A 107 9.11 1.06 6.00
CA GLU A 107 8.15 1.59 5.05
C GLU A 107 8.49 3.03 4.64
N SER A 108 9.03 3.84 5.55
CA SER A 108 9.51 5.20 5.26
C SER A 108 10.67 5.18 4.26
N ALA A 109 11.63 4.26 4.43
CA ALA A 109 12.73 4.08 3.48
C ALA A 109 12.21 3.69 2.09
N ARG A 110 11.22 2.78 2.03
CA ARG A 110 10.61 2.34 0.77
C ARG A 110 9.77 3.42 0.10
N TYR A 111 9.05 4.23 0.87
CA TYR A 111 8.32 5.40 0.38
C TYR A 111 9.28 6.40 -0.27
N THR A 112 10.36 6.76 0.45
CA THR A 112 11.40 7.66 -0.05
C THR A 112 12.04 7.13 -1.34
N ALA A 113 12.40 5.84 -1.39
CA ALA A 113 12.95 5.23 -2.59
C ALA A 113 11.95 5.26 -3.77
N THR A 114 10.66 5.05 -3.51
CA THR A 114 9.62 5.12 -4.55
C THR A 114 9.48 6.54 -5.10
N MET A 115 9.54 7.55 -4.23
CA MET A 115 9.54 8.96 -4.63
C MET A 115 10.73 9.28 -5.53
N GLN A 116 11.94 8.83 -5.17
CA GLN A 116 13.14 9.02 -5.98
C GLN A 116 13.00 8.38 -7.38
N PHE A 117 12.38 7.20 -7.50
CA PHE A 117 12.13 6.60 -8.81
C PHE A 117 11.17 7.43 -9.67
N ILE A 118 10.13 7.99 -9.07
CA ILE A 118 9.18 8.88 -9.75
C ILE A 118 9.89 10.15 -10.22
N GLU A 119 10.67 10.79 -9.35
CA GLU A 119 11.44 11.99 -9.68
C GLU A 119 12.42 11.76 -10.84
N ASN A 120 13.17 10.65 -10.78
CA ASN A 120 14.10 10.27 -11.85
C ASN A 120 13.38 10.04 -13.18
N ARG A 121 12.19 9.42 -13.15
CA ARG A 121 11.36 9.18 -14.34
C ARG A 121 10.85 10.48 -14.95
N ILE A 122 10.35 11.40 -14.12
CA ILE A 122 9.94 12.75 -14.56
C ILE A 122 11.12 13.49 -15.19
N GLY A 123 12.28 13.43 -14.54
CA GLY A 123 13.52 14.02 -15.05
C GLY A 123 13.87 13.48 -16.44
N GLY A 124 13.78 12.16 -16.65
CA GLY A 124 14.01 11.52 -17.93
C GLY A 124 13.03 11.96 -19.03
N VAL A 125 11.73 11.99 -18.72
CA VAL A 125 10.70 12.47 -19.67
C VAL A 125 10.94 13.94 -20.04
N ARG A 126 11.29 14.79 -19.06
CA ARG A 126 11.57 16.19 -19.30
C ARG A 126 12.78 16.41 -20.23
N ARG A 127 13.84 15.61 -20.09
CA ARG A 127 15.02 15.66 -20.99
C ARG A 127 14.64 15.23 -22.41
N ALA A 128 13.92 14.12 -22.54
CA ALA A 128 13.44 13.63 -23.84
C ALA A 128 12.54 14.65 -24.57
N LEU A 129 11.69 15.38 -23.84
CA LEU A 129 10.87 16.47 -24.40
C LEU A 129 11.70 17.69 -24.83
N ARG A 130 12.87 17.92 -24.23
CA ARG A 130 13.79 19.00 -24.61
C ARG A 130 14.72 18.61 -25.76
N GLY A 131 14.81 17.33 -26.11
CA GLY A 131 15.70 16.82 -27.16
C GLY A 131 17.15 16.59 -26.72
N GLU A 132 17.37 16.42 -25.41
CA GLU A 132 18.64 16.04 -24.79
C GLU A 132 18.73 14.53 -24.54
#